data_AF-A0A0F7NBB8-F1
#
_entry.id   AF-A0A0F7NBB8-F1
#
_cell.length_a   1.000
_cell.length_b   1.000
_cell.length_c   1.000
_cell.angle_alpha   90.00
_cell.angle_beta   90.00
_cell.angle_gamma   90.00
#
_symmetry.space_group_name_H-M   'P 1'
#
loop_
_entity.id
_entity.type
_entity.pdbx_description
1 polymer ?
#
loop_
_entity_poly.entity_id
_entity_poly.type
_entity_poly.pdbx_seq_one_letter_code
_entity_poly.pdbx_strand_id
1 'polypeptide(L)'
;MNVAGLVLTIVGTLATLAGTYVAVREYLRRRPRITAPSPEPAPAPAPAPAAAADPAADPPYDVFIAYADTDAPWVRDFAAFLTARGVRVAYDELLAQPGGVRVHTLERAIRDAAHGLLVFGPGMRDDGWVRREYAALMRRSLENEAQRFVPVLIGDPGESLDLPEFAEVLYPADFRGADEAAYDRLCEQISRAVLTNRA
;
A
#
# COMPACT_ATOMS: atom_id res chain seq x y z
N MET A 1 -53.66 14.46 14.38
CA MET A 1 -52.21 14.27 14.14
C MET A 1 -52.04 13.10 13.19
N ASN A 2 -51.53 13.34 11.97
CA ASN A 2 -51.50 12.34 10.90
C ASN A 2 -50.29 11.41 11.01
N VAL A 3 -50.55 10.10 10.95
CA VAL A 3 -49.57 8.99 11.06
C VAL A 3 -48.43 9.12 10.04
N ALA A 4 -48.68 9.71 8.87
CA ALA A 4 -47.68 9.94 7.83
C ALA A 4 -46.56 10.93 8.24
N GLY A 5 -46.84 11.91 9.12
CA GLY A 5 -45.83 12.87 9.59
C GLY A 5 -44.88 12.30 10.64
N LEU A 6 -45.31 11.24 11.35
CA LEU A 6 -44.58 10.63 12.46
C LEU A 6 -43.59 9.55 11.97
N VAL A 7 -43.88 8.90 10.84
CA VAL A 7 -42.96 7.96 10.18
C VAL A 7 -41.76 8.69 9.53
N LEU A 8 -41.99 9.87 8.95
CA LEU A 8 -40.92 10.66 8.31
C LEU A 8 -39.92 11.23 9.33
N THR A 9 -40.39 11.58 10.53
CA THR A 9 -39.53 12.08 11.62
C THR A 9 -38.70 10.96 12.25
N ILE A 10 -39.23 9.74 12.41
CA ILE A 10 -38.47 8.61 12.96
C ILE A 10 -37.33 8.17 12.03
N VAL A 11 -37.57 8.11 10.71
CA VAL A 11 -36.52 7.74 9.73
C VAL A 11 -35.43 8.82 9.65
N GLY A 12 -35.80 10.11 9.68
CA GLY A 12 -34.83 11.22 9.70
C GLY A 12 -33.96 11.25 10.95
N THR A 13 -34.53 10.92 12.13
CA THR A 13 -33.78 10.93 13.39
C THR A 13 -32.82 9.73 13.50
N LEU A 14 -33.22 8.55 13.00
CA LEU A 14 -32.34 7.36 12.96
C LEU A 14 -31.20 7.52 11.95
N ALA A 15 -31.45 8.15 10.79
CA ALA A 15 -30.40 8.44 9.80
C ALA A 15 -29.36 9.44 10.34
N THR A 16 -29.79 10.41 11.16
CA THR A 16 -28.89 11.39 11.77
C THR A 16 -28.08 10.77 12.92
N LEU A 17 -28.67 9.89 13.72
CA LEU A 17 -27.97 9.09 14.74
C LEU A 17 -26.97 8.11 14.13
N ALA A 18 -27.30 7.47 13.00
CA ALA A 18 -26.38 6.59 12.28
C ALA A 18 -25.23 7.36 11.62
N GLY A 19 -25.50 8.50 10.98
CA GLY A 19 -24.48 9.37 10.39
C GLY A 19 -23.53 9.97 11.43
N THR A 20 -24.06 10.42 12.57
CA THR A 20 -23.23 10.89 13.70
C THR A 20 -22.45 9.76 14.34
N TYR A 21 -23.02 8.56 14.49
CA TYR A 21 -22.29 7.40 15.00
C TYR A 21 -21.10 7.00 14.11
N VAL A 22 -21.28 6.99 12.78
CA VAL A 22 -20.20 6.67 11.82
C VAL A 22 -19.13 7.77 11.80
N ALA A 23 -19.53 9.05 11.81
CA ALA A 23 -18.59 10.17 11.84
C ALA A 23 -17.81 10.25 13.16
N VAL A 24 -18.46 10.00 14.30
CA VAL A 24 -17.81 9.92 15.62
C VAL A 24 -16.88 8.72 15.71
N ARG A 25 -17.24 7.57 15.12
CA ARG A 25 -16.37 6.39 15.04
C ARG A 25 -15.10 6.65 14.21
N GLU A 26 -15.22 7.34 13.08
CA GLU A 26 -14.07 7.71 12.24
C GLU A 26 -13.23 8.84 12.87
N TYR A 27 -13.85 9.81 13.54
CA TYR A 27 -13.14 10.84 14.30
C TYR A 27 -12.36 10.27 15.49
N LEU A 28 -12.95 9.31 16.22
CA LEU A 28 -12.29 8.65 17.35
C LEU A 28 -11.18 7.67 16.92
N ARG A 29 -11.28 7.06 15.72
CA ARG A 29 -10.17 6.31 15.09
C ARG A 29 -8.99 7.19 14.68
N ARG A 30 -9.26 8.49 14.41
CA ARG A 30 -8.25 9.46 13.94
C ARG A 30 -7.62 10.31 15.06
N ARG A 31 -7.93 10.10 16.35
CA ARG A 31 -7.20 10.79 17.42
C ARG A 31 -5.84 10.12 17.67
N PRO A 32 -4.71 10.83 17.50
CA PRO A 32 -3.46 10.41 18.13
C PRO A 32 -3.63 10.54 19.66
N ARG A 33 -3.27 9.47 20.37
CA ARG A 33 -3.09 9.53 21.82
C ARG A 33 -1.82 10.36 22.07
N ILE A 34 -1.96 11.63 22.44
CA ILE A 34 -0.87 12.38 23.07
C ILE A 34 -0.85 11.92 24.52
N THR A 35 -0.06 10.91 24.81
CA THR A 35 0.39 10.66 26.18
C THR A 35 1.40 11.77 26.48
N ALA A 36 1.27 12.43 27.64
CA ALA A 36 2.38 13.25 28.15
C ALA A 36 3.67 12.41 28.15
N PRO A 37 4.86 13.00 27.94
CA PRO A 37 6.11 12.26 28.05
C PRO A 37 6.17 11.62 29.44
N SER A 38 6.19 10.29 29.48
CA SER A 38 6.61 9.57 30.69
C SER A 38 8.10 9.85 30.89
N PRO A 39 8.58 10.02 32.14
CA PRO A 39 10.02 10.12 32.39
C PRO A 39 10.70 8.91 31.74
N GLU A 40 11.70 9.20 30.91
CA GLU A 40 12.39 8.22 30.09
C GLU A 40 12.90 7.07 30.99
N PRO A 41 12.42 5.82 30.82
CA PRO A 41 13.06 4.69 31.47
C PRO A 41 14.49 4.61 30.95
N ALA A 42 15.46 4.38 31.85
CA ALA A 42 16.87 4.22 31.53
C ALA A 42 17.03 3.33 30.27
N PRO A 43 17.99 3.66 29.37
CA PRO A 43 18.08 3.01 28.08
C PRO A 43 18.12 1.49 28.27
N ALA A 44 17.08 0.82 27.77
CA ALA A 44 17.07 -0.62 27.67
C ALA A 44 18.35 -1.04 26.92
N PRO A 45 19.00 -2.15 27.29
CA PRO A 45 20.10 -2.67 26.49
C PRO A 45 19.62 -2.77 25.05
N ALA A 46 20.39 -2.16 24.14
CA ALA A 46 20.06 -2.15 22.72
C ALA A 46 19.60 -3.56 22.31
N PRO A 47 18.49 -3.71 21.55
CA PRO A 47 18.13 -5.02 21.04
C PRO A 47 19.37 -5.56 20.34
N ALA A 48 19.84 -6.73 20.78
CA ALA A 48 20.85 -7.49 20.05
C ALA A 48 20.41 -7.49 18.58
N PRO A 49 21.32 -7.24 17.61
CA PRO A 49 20.96 -7.12 16.22
C PRO A 49 20.06 -8.30 15.88
N ALA A 50 18.78 -8.00 15.58
CA ALA A 50 17.83 -9.00 15.11
C ALA A 50 18.58 -9.72 14.01
N ALA A 51 18.85 -11.01 14.25
CA ALA A 51 19.77 -11.80 13.45
C ALA A 51 19.62 -11.39 12.00
N ALA A 52 20.66 -10.74 11.46
CA ALA A 52 20.66 -10.29 10.09
C ALA A 52 20.20 -11.49 9.29
N ALA A 53 19.05 -11.36 8.61
CA ALA A 53 18.64 -12.38 7.66
C ALA A 53 19.88 -12.66 6.81
N ASP A 54 20.25 -13.94 6.70
CA ASP A 54 21.44 -14.33 5.97
C ASP A 54 21.36 -13.63 4.60
N PRO A 55 22.27 -12.70 4.27
CA PRO A 55 22.17 -11.91 3.05
C PRO A 55 22.22 -12.78 1.78
N ALA A 56 22.50 -14.08 1.93
CA ALA A 56 22.49 -15.09 0.89
C ALA A 56 21.14 -15.84 0.73
N ALA A 57 20.17 -15.66 1.62
CA ALA A 57 18.87 -16.33 1.48
C ALA A 57 17.99 -15.62 0.44
N ASP A 58 17.44 -16.39 -0.50
CA ASP A 58 16.52 -15.88 -1.53
C ASP A 58 15.31 -15.21 -0.84
N PRO A 59 15.03 -13.92 -1.14
CA PRO A 59 13.95 -13.18 -0.48
C PRO A 59 12.62 -13.90 -0.69
N PRO A 60 11.75 -14.00 0.35
CA PRO A 60 10.48 -14.72 0.23
C PRO A 60 9.52 -14.10 -0.79
N TYR A 61 9.72 -12.83 -1.15
CA TYR A 61 8.95 -12.11 -2.15
C TYR A 61 9.87 -11.45 -3.17
N ASP A 62 9.51 -11.52 -4.45
CA ASP A 62 10.22 -10.76 -5.48
C ASP A 62 9.74 -9.31 -5.46
N VAL A 63 8.46 -9.06 -5.18
CA VAL A 63 7.88 -7.71 -5.12
C VAL A 63 6.95 -7.52 -3.92
N PHE A 64 7.04 -6.35 -3.32
CA PHE A 64 5.97 -5.78 -2.50
C PHE A 64 5.22 -4.72 -3.31
N ILE A 65 3.88 -4.75 -3.32
CA ILE A 65 3.03 -3.78 -4.01
C ILE A 65 2.35 -2.88 -2.98
N ALA A 66 2.74 -1.61 -2.96
CA ALA A 66 2.06 -0.55 -2.23
C ALA A 66 0.96 0.07 -3.11
N TYR A 67 -0.18 0.44 -2.51
CA TYR A 67 -1.34 1.00 -3.23
C TYR A 67 -2.31 1.66 -2.24
N ALA A 68 -3.15 2.59 -2.74
CA ALA A 68 -4.25 3.16 -1.95
C ALA A 68 -5.42 2.18 -1.87
N ASP A 69 -6.14 2.16 -0.74
CA ASP A 69 -7.25 1.20 -0.52
C ASP A 69 -8.32 1.23 -1.64
N THR A 70 -8.54 2.37 -2.30
CA THR A 70 -9.48 2.49 -3.43
C THR A 70 -9.04 1.74 -4.69
N ASP A 71 -7.74 1.53 -4.85
CA ASP A 71 -7.12 0.90 -6.02
C ASP A 71 -6.98 -0.63 -5.83
N ALA A 72 -7.39 -1.15 -4.68
CA ALA A 72 -7.33 -2.58 -4.34
C ALA A 72 -7.93 -3.53 -5.40
N PRO A 73 -9.09 -3.23 -6.03
CA PRO A 73 -9.64 -4.10 -7.06
C PRO A 73 -8.68 -4.30 -8.23
N TRP A 74 -8.06 -3.22 -8.71
CA TRP A 74 -7.10 -3.29 -9.81
C TRP A 74 -5.82 -4.03 -9.39
N VAL A 75 -5.36 -3.80 -8.17
CA VAL A 75 -4.15 -4.46 -7.61
C VAL A 75 -4.33 -5.96 -7.47
N ARG A 76 -5.52 -6.45 -7.12
CA ARG A 76 -5.81 -7.89 -7.05
C ARG A 76 -5.62 -8.57 -8.40
N ASP A 77 -6.18 -7.99 -9.45
CA ASP A 77 -6.06 -8.52 -10.81
C ASP A 77 -4.61 -8.47 -11.28
N PHE A 78 -3.94 -7.34 -11.08
CA PHE A 78 -2.53 -7.16 -11.41
C PHE A 78 -1.61 -8.15 -10.67
N ALA A 79 -1.82 -8.34 -9.37
CA ALA A 79 -1.08 -9.32 -8.56
C ALA A 79 -1.30 -10.76 -9.06
N ALA A 80 -2.52 -11.10 -9.48
CA ALA A 80 -2.82 -12.39 -10.07
C ALA A 80 -2.08 -12.58 -11.42
N PHE A 81 -2.04 -11.57 -12.28
CA PHE A 81 -1.29 -11.59 -13.54
C PHE A 81 0.22 -11.78 -13.35
N LEU A 82 0.82 -11.11 -12.35
CA LEU A 82 2.23 -11.29 -12.00
C LEU A 82 2.49 -12.67 -11.39
N THR A 83 1.61 -13.14 -10.51
CA THR A 83 1.72 -14.46 -9.88
C THR A 83 1.66 -15.59 -10.91
N ALA A 84 0.77 -15.47 -11.90
CA ALA A 84 0.67 -16.41 -13.02
C ALA A 84 1.96 -16.48 -13.87
N ARG A 85 2.80 -15.44 -13.80
CA ARG A 85 4.13 -15.38 -14.45
C ARG A 85 5.28 -15.82 -13.53
N GLY A 86 4.96 -16.37 -12.36
CA GLY A 86 5.94 -16.90 -11.41
C GLY A 86 6.58 -15.85 -10.50
N VAL A 87 6.02 -14.64 -10.40
CA VAL A 87 6.44 -13.61 -9.45
C VAL A 87 5.81 -13.90 -8.08
N ARG A 88 6.63 -13.93 -7.01
CA ARG A 88 6.19 -14.03 -5.62
C ARG A 88 5.80 -12.63 -5.13
N VAL A 89 4.50 -12.37 -5.14
CA VAL A 89 3.93 -11.05 -4.82
C VAL A 89 3.53 -10.98 -3.35
N ALA A 90 3.81 -9.85 -2.71
CA ALA A 90 3.28 -9.47 -1.40
C ALA A 90 2.52 -8.13 -1.49
N TYR A 91 1.35 -8.03 -0.85
CA TYR A 91 0.58 -6.80 -0.69
C TYR A 91 -0.39 -6.93 0.49
N ASP A 92 -0.96 -5.82 0.98
CA ASP A 92 -1.66 -5.76 2.27
C ASP A 92 -2.77 -6.80 2.44
N GLU A 93 -3.73 -6.90 1.50
CA GLU A 93 -4.82 -7.87 1.61
C GLU A 93 -4.34 -9.33 1.60
N LEU A 94 -3.28 -9.65 0.86
CA LEU A 94 -2.72 -11.02 0.81
C LEU A 94 -2.02 -11.40 2.13
N LEU A 95 -1.46 -10.41 2.82
CA LEU A 95 -0.72 -10.61 4.06
C LEU A 95 -1.60 -10.48 5.32
N ALA A 96 -2.81 -9.95 5.18
CA ALA A 96 -3.71 -9.71 6.29
C ALA A 96 -4.06 -11.01 7.03
N GLN A 97 -3.84 -11.01 8.35
CA GLN A 97 -4.22 -12.12 9.23
C GLN A 97 -5.02 -11.59 10.43
N PRO A 98 -6.11 -12.29 10.83
CA PRO A 98 -6.86 -11.93 12.03
C PRO A 98 -5.95 -11.85 13.27
N GLY A 99 -5.98 -10.71 13.97
CA GLY A 99 -5.14 -10.45 15.14
C GLY A 99 -3.72 -9.96 14.83
N GLY A 100 -3.33 -9.88 13.56
CA GLY A 100 -2.06 -9.29 13.13
C GLY A 100 -2.03 -7.77 13.30
N VAL A 101 -0.82 -7.21 13.44
CA VAL A 101 -0.59 -5.76 13.41
C VAL A 101 -0.16 -5.38 12.00
N ARG A 102 -1.02 -4.63 11.30
CA ARG A 102 -0.82 -4.22 9.89
C ARG A 102 0.55 -3.57 9.66
N VAL A 103 0.88 -2.54 10.44
CA VAL A 103 2.19 -1.83 10.39
C VAL A 103 3.36 -2.81 10.38
N HIS A 104 3.44 -3.70 11.38
CA HIS A 104 4.56 -4.64 11.49
C HIS A 104 4.60 -5.64 10.35
N THR A 105 3.44 -5.99 9.81
CA THR A 105 3.32 -6.93 8.69
C THR A 105 3.83 -6.30 7.41
N LEU A 106 3.42 -5.06 7.11
CA LEU A 106 3.85 -4.34 5.92
C LEU A 106 5.32 -3.93 5.99
N GLU A 107 5.81 -3.46 7.15
CA GLU A 107 7.23 -3.16 7.34
C GLU A 107 8.13 -4.38 7.08
N ARG A 108 7.70 -5.57 7.54
CA ARG A 108 8.41 -6.82 7.29
C ARG A 108 8.33 -7.22 5.81
N ALA A 109 7.17 -7.10 5.17
CA ALA A 109 7.02 -7.45 3.76
C ALA A 109 7.84 -6.53 2.85
N ILE A 110 7.85 -5.22 3.12
CA ILE A 110 8.75 -4.25 2.47
C ILE A 110 10.20 -4.64 2.72
N ARG A 111 10.52 -5.15 3.93
CA ARG A 111 11.88 -5.57 4.25
C ARG A 111 12.33 -6.78 3.44
N ASP A 112 11.45 -7.75 3.34
CA ASP A 112 11.76 -9.09 2.84
C ASP A 112 11.52 -9.21 1.33
N ALA A 113 10.94 -8.19 0.68
CA ALA A 113 10.80 -8.14 -0.76
C ALA A 113 12.09 -7.67 -1.46
N ALA A 114 12.44 -8.34 -2.57
CA ALA A 114 13.58 -7.98 -3.41
C ALA A 114 13.40 -6.59 -4.07
N HIS A 115 12.17 -6.28 -4.48
CA HIS A 115 11.81 -5.08 -5.22
C HIS A 115 10.51 -4.46 -4.70
N GLY A 116 10.30 -3.19 -5.03
CA GLY A 116 9.10 -2.44 -4.68
C GLY A 116 8.31 -2.00 -5.92
N LEU A 117 7.01 -2.23 -5.92
CA LEU A 117 6.07 -1.59 -6.83
C LEU A 117 5.20 -0.61 -6.02
N LEU A 118 4.92 0.56 -6.56
CA LEU A 118 3.92 1.47 -5.98
C LEU A 118 2.92 1.89 -7.05
N VAL A 119 1.64 1.59 -6.78
CA VAL A 119 0.53 1.97 -7.64
C VAL A 119 0.12 3.41 -7.32
N PHE A 120 0.25 4.27 -8.33
CA PHE A 120 -0.25 5.63 -8.36
C PHE A 120 -1.54 5.64 -9.16
N GLY A 121 -2.67 5.68 -8.44
CA GLY A 121 -4.00 5.84 -8.99
C GLY A 121 -4.73 7.05 -8.42
N PRO A 122 -6.02 7.22 -8.76
CA PRO A 122 -6.84 8.34 -8.27
C PRO A 122 -6.90 8.43 -6.74
N GLY A 123 -6.76 7.31 -6.03
CA GLY A 123 -6.82 7.24 -4.56
C GLY A 123 -5.62 7.82 -3.82
N MET A 124 -4.50 8.04 -4.51
CA MET A 124 -3.21 8.34 -3.86
C MET A 124 -3.20 9.68 -3.09
N ARG A 125 -4.00 10.66 -3.50
CA ARG A 125 -3.98 12.03 -2.95
C ARG A 125 -4.26 12.07 -1.44
N ASP A 126 -5.13 11.19 -0.96
CA ASP A 126 -5.65 11.24 0.41
C ASP A 126 -5.00 10.22 1.37
N ASP A 127 -4.11 9.36 0.89
CA ASP A 127 -3.56 8.28 1.70
C ASP A 127 -2.15 8.58 2.25
N GLY A 128 -2.11 9.12 3.47
CA GLY A 128 -0.87 9.33 4.20
C GLY A 128 -0.11 8.05 4.55
N TRP A 129 -0.74 6.87 4.48
CA TRP A 129 -0.09 5.58 4.65
C TRP A 129 0.77 5.22 3.45
N VAL A 130 0.23 5.33 2.24
CA VAL A 130 0.95 5.01 1.02
C VAL A 130 2.16 5.94 0.81
N ARG A 131 2.08 7.20 1.25
CA ARG A 131 3.24 8.11 1.27
C ARG A 131 4.40 7.61 2.15
N ARG A 132 4.13 6.89 3.25
CA ARG A 132 5.19 6.29 4.09
C ARG A 132 5.79 5.07 3.43
N GLU A 133 4.96 4.24 2.80
CA GLU A 133 5.44 3.07 2.05
C GLU A 133 6.30 3.51 0.86
N TYR A 134 5.87 4.55 0.13
CA TYR A 134 6.66 5.22 -0.89
C TYR A 134 8.06 5.60 -0.37
N ALA A 135 8.13 6.34 0.74
CA ALA A 135 9.41 6.76 1.30
C ALA A 135 10.29 5.57 1.69
N ALA A 136 9.70 4.49 2.23
CA ALA A 136 10.43 3.28 2.61
C ALA A 136 10.97 2.53 1.39
N LEU A 137 10.16 2.33 0.35
CA LEU A 137 10.56 1.65 -0.88
C LEU A 137 11.61 2.45 -1.65
N MET A 138 11.42 3.76 -1.79
CA MET A 138 12.36 4.66 -2.46
C MET A 138 13.71 4.68 -1.76
N ARG A 139 13.73 4.84 -0.42
CA ARG A 139 14.98 4.81 0.35
C ARG A 139 15.75 3.52 0.11
N ARG A 140 15.06 2.37 0.11
CA ARG A 140 15.70 1.07 -0.12
C ARG A 140 16.29 0.93 -1.52
N SER A 141 15.61 1.41 -2.56
CA SER A 141 16.18 1.38 -3.91
C SER A 141 17.39 2.30 -4.08
N LEU A 142 17.47 3.38 -3.29
CA LEU A 142 18.64 4.26 -3.27
C LEU A 142 19.81 3.68 -2.47
N GLU A 143 19.52 2.91 -1.41
CA GLU A 143 20.53 2.25 -0.58
C GLU A 143 21.08 0.96 -1.19
N ASN A 144 20.32 0.32 -2.08
CA ASN A 144 20.70 -0.92 -2.76
C ASN A 144 20.34 -0.86 -4.23
N GLU A 145 21.35 -0.66 -5.09
CA GLU A 145 21.18 -0.57 -6.56
C GLU A 145 20.56 -1.83 -7.19
N ALA A 146 20.67 -2.99 -6.53
CA ALA A 146 20.02 -4.21 -6.99
C ALA A 146 18.51 -4.20 -6.73
N GLN A 147 18.02 -3.39 -5.78
CA GLN A 147 16.61 -3.26 -5.46
C GLN A 147 15.95 -2.21 -6.37
N ARG A 148 15.06 -2.67 -7.25
CA ARG A 148 14.26 -1.81 -8.11
C ARG A 148 13.06 -1.25 -7.35
N PHE A 149 12.77 0.02 -7.60
CA PHE A 149 11.48 0.64 -7.30
C PHE A 149 10.81 1.03 -8.62
N VAL A 150 9.60 0.51 -8.86
CA VAL A 150 8.87 0.73 -10.12
C VAL A 150 7.55 1.44 -9.81
N PRO A 151 7.38 2.70 -10.25
CA PRO A 151 6.08 3.36 -10.27
C PRO A 151 5.14 2.66 -11.26
N VAL A 152 3.91 2.40 -10.84
CA VAL A 152 2.84 1.83 -11.67
C VAL A 152 1.72 2.85 -11.74
N LEU A 153 1.39 3.36 -12.93
CA LEU A 153 0.35 4.38 -13.09
C LEU A 153 -0.95 3.75 -13.56
N ILE A 154 -2.06 4.09 -12.92
CA ILE A 154 -3.40 3.63 -13.29
C ILE A 154 -4.38 4.81 -13.32
N GLY A 155 -5.55 4.61 -13.93
CA GLY A 155 -6.57 5.65 -14.11
C GLY A 155 -6.77 6.02 -15.57
N ASP A 156 -7.37 7.19 -15.80
CA ASP A 156 -7.76 7.60 -17.14
C ASP A 156 -6.57 8.20 -17.93
N PRO A 157 -6.53 8.03 -19.26
CA PRO A 157 -5.52 8.66 -20.10
C PRO A 157 -5.53 10.19 -19.94
N GLY A 158 -4.37 10.77 -19.62
CA GLY A 158 -4.22 12.21 -19.44
C GLY A 158 -4.66 12.74 -18.07
N GLU A 159 -5.11 11.87 -17.17
CA GLU A 159 -5.37 12.25 -15.78
C GLU A 159 -4.06 12.61 -15.07
N SER A 160 -4.05 13.75 -14.37
CA SER A 160 -2.92 14.22 -13.59
C SER A 160 -2.89 13.54 -12.21
N LEU A 161 -1.89 12.70 -12.02
CA LEU A 161 -1.59 12.06 -10.75
C LEU A 161 -0.67 12.95 -9.91
N ASP A 162 -0.90 12.97 -8.60
CA ASP A 162 -0.07 13.70 -7.63
C ASP A 162 1.14 12.85 -7.26
N LEU A 163 2.11 12.80 -8.17
CA LEU A 163 3.34 12.03 -8.02
C LEU A 163 4.35 12.83 -7.19
N PRO A 164 5.00 12.23 -6.18
CA PRO A 164 6.17 12.86 -5.56
C PRO A 164 7.30 13.08 -6.58
N GLU A 165 8.08 14.14 -6.44
CA GLU A 165 9.13 14.53 -7.41
C GLU A 165 10.09 13.40 -7.79
N PHE A 166 10.55 12.60 -6.81
CA PHE A 166 11.44 11.46 -7.12
C PHE A 166 10.75 10.32 -7.86
N ALA A 167 9.42 10.22 -7.82
CA ALA A 167 8.69 9.28 -8.67
C ALA A 167 8.58 9.79 -10.12
N GLU A 168 8.58 11.10 -10.35
CA GLU A 168 8.51 11.70 -11.69
C GLU A 168 9.77 11.46 -12.53
N VAL A 169 10.92 11.29 -11.89
CA VAL A 169 12.21 11.04 -12.58
C VAL A 169 12.45 9.58 -12.91
N LEU A 170 11.57 8.67 -12.47
CA LEU A 170 11.66 7.25 -12.77
C LEU A 170 10.84 6.92 -14.01
N TYR A 171 11.25 5.86 -14.73
CA TYR A 171 10.42 5.31 -15.80
C TYR A 171 9.26 4.51 -15.19
N PRO A 172 8.00 4.96 -15.36
CA PRO A 172 6.86 4.24 -14.83
C PRO A 172 6.44 3.09 -15.76
N ALA A 173 5.80 2.08 -15.19
CA ALA A 173 4.91 1.21 -15.95
C ALA A 173 3.52 1.87 -16.02
N ASP A 174 3.19 2.48 -17.15
CA ASP A 174 1.96 3.25 -17.32
C ASP A 174 0.84 2.39 -17.92
N PHE A 175 -0.15 2.05 -17.11
CA PHE A 175 -1.32 1.25 -17.51
C PHE A 175 -2.53 2.11 -17.88
N ARG A 176 -2.42 3.45 -17.85
CA ARG A 176 -3.53 4.34 -18.20
C ARG A 176 -3.91 4.16 -19.66
N GLY A 177 -5.15 3.75 -19.92
CA GLY A 177 -5.64 3.45 -21.27
C GLY A 177 -4.99 2.24 -21.94
N ALA A 178 -4.33 1.36 -21.18
CA ALA A 178 -3.78 0.13 -21.73
C ALA A 178 -4.91 -0.78 -22.23
N ASP A 179 -4.83 -1.17 -23.50
CA ASP A 179 -5.61 -2.31 -24.00
C ASP A 179 -5.05 -3.64 -23.48
N GLU A 180 -5.71 -4.75 -23.78
CA GLU A 180 -5.30 -6.08 -23.31
C GLU A 180 -3.87 -6.43 -23.71
N ALA A 181 -3.47 -6.09 -24.94
CA ALA A 181 -2.12 -6.37 -25.44
C ALA A 181 -1.06 -5.49 -24.75
N ALA A 182 -1.37 -4.23 -24.48
CA ALA A 182 -0.49 -3.33 -23.74
C ALA A 182 -0.36 -3.76 -22.29
N TYR A 183 -1.46 -4.15 -21.65
CA TYR A 183 -1.48 -4.66 -20.28
C TYR A 183 -0.60 -5.91 -20.15
N ASP A 184 -0.74 -6.86 -21.08
CA ASP A 184 0.05 -8.10 -21.11
C ASP A 184 1.55 -7.82 -21.26
N ARG A 185 1.93 -6.94 -22.20
CA ARG A 185 3.32 -6.51 -22.42
C ARG A 185 3.91 -5.83 -21.19
N LEU A 186 3.17 -4.92 -20.54
CA LEU A 186 3.64 -4.23 -19.34
C LEU A 186 3.85 -5.23 -18.18
N CYS A 187 2.94 -6.17 -17.99
CA CYS A 187 3.09 -7.24 -17.00
C CYS A 187 4.31 -8.13 -17.29
N GLU A 188 4.55 -8.47 -18.56
CA GLU A 188 5.74 -9.22 -18.98
C GLU A 188 7.04 -8.42 -18.69
N GLN A 189 7.08 -7.13 -19.04
CA GLN A 189 8.23 -6.27 -18.78
C GLN A 189 8.54 -6.17 -17.28
N ILE A 190 7.53 -5.96 -16.44
CA ILE A 190 7.69 -5.94 -14.98
C ILE A 190 8.20 -7.30 -14.50
N SER A 191 7.58 -8.40 -14.92
CA SER A 191 7.96 -9.75 -14.51
C SER A 191 9.43 -10.04 -14.86
N ARG A 192 9.86 -9.70 -16.07
CA ARG A 192 11.26 -9.83 -16.48
C ARG A 192 12.18 -8.98 -15.61
N ALA A 193 11.83 -7.72 -15.38
CA ALA A 193 12.65 -6.80 -14.59
C ALA A 193 12.85 -7.28 -13.14
N VAL A 194 11.84 -7.91 -12.53
CA VAL A 194 11.89 -8.36 -11.13
C VAL A 194 12.43 -9.78 -10.97
N LEU A 195 12.39 -10.61 -12.01
CA LEU A 195 12.89 -11.99 -11.96
C LEU A 195 14.35 -12.14 -12.39
N THR A 196 14.93 -11.16 -13.09
CA THR A 196 16.30 -11.25 -13.63
C THR A 196 17.38 -11.39 -12.53
N ASN A 197 17.06 -11.04 -11.28
CA ASN A 197 18.00 -11.10 -10.14
C ASN A 197 17.87 -12.36 -9.26
N ARG A 198 17.14 -13.40 -9.67
CA ARG A 198 17.19 -14.69 -8.95
C ARG A 198 18.53 -15.37 -9.23
N ALA A 199 19.45 -15.27 -8.28
CA ALA A 199 20.73 -15.98 -8.29
C ALA A 199 20.55 -17.48 -7.98
#